data_AF-A0A0D7AZV3-F1
#
_entry.id   AF-A0A0D7AZV3-F1
#
_cell.length_a   1.000
_cell.length_b   1.000
_cell.length_c   1.000
_cell.angle_alpha   90.00
_cell.angle_beta   90.00
_cell.angle_gamma   90.00
#
_symmetry.space_group_name_H-M   'P 1'
#
loop_
_entity.id
_entity.type
_entity.pdbx_description
1 polymer ?
#
loop_
_entity_poly.entity_id
_entity_poly.type
_entity_poly.pdbx_seq_one_letter_code
_entity_poly.pdbx_strand_id
1 'polypeptide(L)'
;MLFTPFFTLALAAVSLAAPAPSPFELEDRAVSFESIRIGLTVVINTYRSSPSSNNRANLCRIINGLTQAQRTRIQSLGFDLSRIQCPNIVDQLNTVQAGLGAAYQAYTQNQNAQTTAALCAITSQLTASQRSRIVALGININVQCPSITDQLNTIRAGLGAAYQAYTRNPSQRNTAALCAITTQLTTAQQASVTALGVNLSNVQCTQNVDQQLNAIASGLATAYDALAADPTVFANQLAYCQITTRLNAQQTAQLNALNLSGVAGLQCANVIIQNRLNNNILAGFGDAYFAWLADRSTANQSALCALTAQLSNAQKRRLVNNFSIDVTTFDCA
;
A
#
# COMPACT_ATOMS: atom_id res chain seq x y z
N MET A 1 -43.62 62.39 3.69
CA MET A 1 -43.36 61.03 4.21
C MET A 1 -42.52 60.33 3.14
N LEU A 2 -41.19 60.45 3.06
CA LEU A 2 -40.11 60.21 4.03
C LEU A 2 -40.06 58.74 4.51
N PHE A 3 -38.93 58.09 4.19
CA PHE A 3 -38.42 56.76 4.57
C PHE A 3 -38.90 55.52 3.79
N THR A 4 -38.09 55.05 2.82
CA THR A 4 -37.74 53.63 2.53
C THR A 4 -36.89 53.42 1.24
N PRO A 5 -35.66 53.98 1.11
CA PRO A 5 -34.66 53.33 0.24
C PRO A 5 -33.30 53.10 0.90
N PHE A 6 -33.18 53.26 2.22
CA PHE A 6 -31.93 53.02 2.94
C PHE A 6 -31.62 51.54 3.22
N PHE A 7 -32.58 50.63 2.98
CA PHE A 7 -32.39 49.19 3.29
C PHE A 7 -31.76 48.36 2.16
N THR A 8 -31.62 48.89 0.95
CA THR A 8 -30.96 48.19 -0.18
C THR A 8 -29.49 48.59 -0.38
N LEU A 9 -29.05 49.69 0.25
CA LEU A 9 -27.64 50.13 0.23
C LEU A 9 -26.79 49.47 1.33
N ALA A 10 -27.40 48.97 2.40
CA ALA A 10 -26.67 48.30 3.48
C ALA A 10 -26.26 46.86 3.12
N LEU A 11 -27.01 46.15 2.27
CA LEU A 11 -26.71 44.74 1.97
C LEU A 11 -25.50 44.54 1.04
N ALA A 12 -25.08 45.58 0.30
CA ALA A 12 -23.84 45.56 -0.49
C ALA A 12 -22.60 45.99 0.31
N ALA A 13 -22.78 46.66 1.46
CA ALA A 13 -21.69 47.08 2.34
C ALA A 13 -21.42 46.08 3.48
N VAL A 14 -22.41 45.28 3.89
CA VAL A 14 -22.28 44.33 5.02
C VAL A 14 -21.62 42.99 4.63
N SER A 15 -21.42 42.70 3.34
CA SER A 15 -20.68 41.50 2.91
C SER A 15 -19.14 41.62 2.99
N LEU A 16 -18.61 42.71 3.56
CA LEU A 16 -17.16 42.98 3.64
C LEU A 16 -16.53 42.79 5.04
N ALA A 17 -17.30 42.34 6.07
CA ALA A 17 -16.75 42.16 7.42
C ALA A 17 -17.17 40.88 8.18
N ALA A 18 -17.85 39.91 7.56
CA ALA A 18 -18.25 38.66 8.24
C ALA A 18 -18.27 37.47 7.24
N PRO A 19 -18.16 36.21 7.72
CA PRO A 19 -17.76 35.06 6.91
C PRO A 19 -18.76 34.74 5.80
N ALA A 20 -18.22 34.31 4.66
CA ALA A 20 -18.93 34.04 3.43
C ALA A 20 -20.21 33.19 3.64
N PRO A 21 -21.39 33.67 3.21
CA PRO A 21 -22.46 32.76 2.85
C PRO A 21 -22.09 32.02 1.56
N SER A 22 -22.44 30.75 1.54
CA SER A 22 -22.26 29.78 0.46
C SER A 22 -22.77 30.26 -0.91
N PRO A 23 -22.28 29.68 -2.01
CA PRO A 23 -22.42 30.21 -3.36
C PRO A 23 -23.75 29.77 -3.98
N PHE A 24 -24.83 30.50 -3.70
CA PHE A 24 -26.01 30.46 -4.55
C PHE A 24 -26.60 31.89 -4.60
N GLU A 25 -27.04 32.30 -5.80
CA GLU A 25 -27.77 33.55 -6.09
C GLU A 25 -26.98 34.81 -6.47
N LEU A 26 -25.87 34.70 -7.21
CA LEU A 26 -25.41 35.85 -8.04
C LEU A 26 -25.65 35.66 -9.54
N GLU A 27 -26.10 34.49 -9.98
CA GLU A 27 -26.34 34.21 -11.40
C GLU A 27 -27.70 34.72 -11.92
N ASP A 28 -28.63 35.11 -11.05
CA ASP A 28 -30.02 35.37 -11.47
C ASP A 28 -30.52 36.82 -11.25
N ARG A 29 -29.62 37.79 -11.02
CA ARG A 29 -30.02 39.19 -10.75
C ARG A 29 -29.32 40.28 -11.58
N ALA A 30 -28.54 39.92 -12.60
CA ALA A 30 -28.05 40.90 -13.58
C ALA A 30 -29.01 41.00 -14.78
N VAL A 31 -30.24 41.49 -14.55
CA VAL A 31 -31.32 41.50 -15.56
C VAL A 31 -31.28 42.75 -16.47
N SER A 32 -30.29 43.64 -16.33
CA SER A 32 -30.11 44.77 -17.27
C SER A 32 -28.65 45.18 -17.50
N PHE A 33 -28.39 45.76 -18.67
CA PHE A 33 -27.07 46.19 -19.15
C PHE A 33 -26.41 47.23 -18.22
N GLU A 34 -27.21 48.05 -17.53
CA GLU A 34 -26.76 49.05 -16.58
C GLU A 34 -26.23 48.42 -15.27
N SER A 35 -26.79 47.27 -14.85
CA SER A 35 -26.33 46.55 -13.64
C SER A 35 -24.94 45.96 -13.84
N ILE A 36 -24.66 45.43 -15.04
CA ILE A 36 -23.34 44.91 -15.43
C ILE A 36 -22.32 46.06 -15.46
N ARG A 37 -22.69 47.22 -16.02
CA ARG A 37 -21.85 48.42 -16.07
C ARG A 37 -21.49 48.94 -14.68
N ILE A 38 -22.47 49.07 -13.78
CA ILE A 38 -22.25 49.54 -12.41
C ILE A 38 -21.37 48.53 -11.65
N GLY A 39 -21.67 47.24 -11.73
CA GLY A 39 -20.88 46.18 -11.08
C GLY A 39 -19.43 46.14 -11.56
N LEU A 40 -19.18 46.22 -12.87
CA LEU A 40 -17.83 46.25 -13.43
C LEU A 40 -17.07 47.52 -13.03
N THR A 41 -17.74 48.67 -13.01
CA THR A 41 -17.14 49.96 -12.61
C THR A 41 -16.71 49.93 -11.15
N VAL A 42 -17.52 49.37 -10.26
CA VAL A 42 -17.18 49.20 -8.83
C VAL A 42 -15.97 48.29 -8.68
N VAL A 43 -15.94 47.12 -9.32
CA VAL A 43 -14.81 46.18 -9.21
C VAL A 43 -13.51 46.79 -9.76
N ILE A 44 -13.57 47.51 -10.89
CA ILE A 44 -12.41 48.20 -11.46
C ILE A 44 -11.92 49.32 -10.54
N ASN A 45 -12.83 50.11 -9.95
CA ASN A 45 -12.48 51.18 -9.02
C ASN A 45 -11.89 50.61 -7.72
N THR A 46 -12.44 49.52 -7.18
CA THR A 46 -11.90 48.82 -6.00
C THR A 46 -10.50 48.26 -6.26
N TYR A 47 -10.24 47.70 -7.45
CA TYR A 47 -8.89 47.27 -7.83
C TYR A 47 -7.91 48.45 -7.93
N ARG A 48 -8.36 49.59 -8.50
CA ARG A 48 -7.53 50.80 -8.60
C ARG A 48 -7.24 51.43 -7.24
N SER A 49 -8.21 51.43 -6.33
CA SER A 49 -8.07 52.02 -4.99
C SER A 49 -7.39 51.09 -3.99
N SER A 50 -7.39 49.77 -4.23
CA SER A 50 -6.74 48.76 -3.40
C SER A 50 -6.18 47.62 -4.27
N PRO A 51 -5.00 47.81 -4.89
CA PRO A 51 -4.40 46.81 -5.75
C PRO A 51 -3.84 45.67 -4.90
N SER A 52 -4.67 44.65 -4.65
CA SER A 52 -4.28 43.40 -4.02
C SER A 52 -4.36 42.25 -5.02
N SER A 53 -3.59 41.17 -4.76
CA SER A 53 -3.63 39.95 -5.56
C SER A 53 -5.04 39.35 -5.64
N ASN A 54 -5.84 39.48 -4.58
CA ASN A 54 -7.23 39.01 -4.52
C ASN A 54 -8.16 39.88 -5.38
N ASN A 55 -8.00 41.20 -5.34
CA ASN A 55 -8.81 42.12 -6.16
C ASN A 55 -8.50 41.96 -7.65
N ARG A 56 -7.24 41.73 -8.01
CA ARG A 56 -6.82 41.40 -9.38
C ARG A 56 -7.42 40.07 -9.85
N ALA A 57 -7.40 39.03 -9.01
CA ALA A 57 -7.98 37.74 -9.34
C ALA A 57 -9.50 37.82 -9.55
N ASN A 58 -10.21 38.56 -8.70
CA ASN A 58 -11.66 38.79 -8.85
C ASN A 58 -12.01 39.54 -10.13
N LEU A 59 -11.26 40.61 -10.45
CA LEU A 59 -11.41 41.33 -11.72
C LEU A 59 -11.18 40.42 -12.93
N CYS A 60 -10.13 39.59 -12.87
CA CYS A 60 -9.81 38.66 -13.95
C CYS A 60 -10.82 37.53 -14.11
N ARG A 61 -11.41 37.01 -13.02
CA ARG A 61 -12.51 36.05 -13.07
C ARG A 61 -13.69 36.61 -13.84
N ILE A 62 -14.09 37.84 -13.52
CA ILE A 62 -15.23 38.50 -14.17
C ILE A 62 -14.91 38.71 -15.66
N ILE A 63 -13.74 39.26 -15.99
CA ILE A 63 -13.34 39.51 -17.40
C ILE A 63 -13.27 38.21 -18.21
N ASN A 64 -12.70 37.14 -17.63
CA ASN A 64 -12.59 35.86 -18.32
C ASN A 64 -13.95 35.17 -18.52
N GLY A 65 -14.90 35.38 -17.61
CA GLY A 65 -16.28 34.89 -17.73
C GLY A 65 -17.17 35.65 -18.73
N LEU A 66 -16.72 36.78 -19.28
CA LEU A 66 -17.46 37.51 -20.31
C LEU A 66 -17.41 36.77 -21.64
N THR A 67 -18.58 36.57 -22.25
CA THR A 67 -18.72 36.13 -23.64
C THR A 67 -18.13 37.16 -24.60
N GLN A 68 -17.81 36.74 -25.83
CA GLN A 68 -17.26 37.64 -26.85
C GLN A 68 -18.16 38.86 -27.12
N ALA A 69 -19.48 38.65 -27.18
CA ALA A 69 -20.45 39.72 -27.36
C ALA A 69 -20.45 40.72 -26.19
N GLN A 70 -20.29 40.25 -24.96
CA GLN A 70 -20.18 41.10 -23.77
C GLN A 70 -18.84 41.87 -23.75
N ARG A 71 -17.74 41.26 -24.16
CA ARG A 71 -16.43 41.93 -24.27
C ARG A 71 -16.46 43.07 -25.27
N THR A 72 -17.00 42.83 -26.48
CA THR A 72 -17.16 43.88 -27.51
C THR A 72 -18.05 45.02 -27.01
N ARG A 73 -19.13 44.70 -26.30
CA ARG A 73 -20.02 45.71 -25.69
C ARG A 73 -19.33 46.51 -24.59
N ILE A 74 -18.53 45.89 -23.72
CA ILE A 74 -17.78 46.59 -22.66
C ILE A 74 -16.68 47.48 -23.25
N GLN A 75 -16.01 47.03 -24.32
CA GLN A 75 -15.06 47.84 -25.08
C GLN A 75 -15.72 49.08 -25.70
N SER A 76 -16.95 48.94 -26.23
CA SER A 76 -17.73 50.08 -26.76
C SER A 76 -18.14 51.12 -25.71
N LEU A 77 -18.11 50.74 -24.42
CA LEU A 77 -18.35 51.63 -23.28
C LEU A 77 -17.08 52.33 -22.77
N GLY A 78 -15.95 52.20 -23.49
CA GLY A 78 -14.68 52.84 -23.16
C GLY A 78 -13.81 52.08 -22.16
N PHE A 79 -14.19 50.85 -21.78
CA PHE A 79 -13.35 49.99 -20.95
C PHE A 79 -12.32 49.25 -21.82
N ASP A 80 -11.07 49.70 -21.75
CA ASP A 80 -9.96 49.04 -22.41
C ASP A 80 -9.51 47.79 -21.63
N LEU A 81 -10.11 46.65 -21.98
CA LEU A 81 -9.76 45.35 -21.41
C LEU A 81 -8.35 44.87 -21.83
N SER A 82 -7.74 45.45 -22.87
CA SER A 82 -6.41 45.04 -23.36
C SER A 82 -5.28 45.42 -22.40
N ARG A 83 -5.51 46.42 -21.55
CA ARG A 83 -4.58 46.85 -20.50
C ARG A 83 -4.60 45.97 -19.25
N ILE A 84 -5.56 45.05 -19.14
CA ILE A 84 -5.71 44.18 -17.98
C ILE A 84 -5.07 42.82 -18.33
N GLN A 85 -3.80 42.65 -17.94
CA GLN A 85 -3.11 41.37 -18.07
C GLN A 85 -3.58 40.40 -16.99
N CYS A 86 -4.59 39.60 -17.36
CA CYS A 86 -5.02 38.49 -16.54
C CYS A 86 -4.08 37.30 -16.68
N PRO A 87 -3.54 36.77 -15.56
CA PRO A 87 -2.78 35.54 -15.62
C PRO A 87 -3.67 34.44 -16.21
N ASN A 88 -3.11 33.60 -17.07
CA ASN A 88 -3.84 32.46 -17.62
C ASN A 88 -4.19 31.46 -16.48
N ILE A 89 -5.07 30.49 -16.75
CA ILE A 89 -5.48 29.50 -15.73
C ILE A 89 -4.29 28.77 -15.11
N VAL A 90 -3.24 28.50 -15.88
CA VAL A 90 -2.01 27.84 -15.41
C VAL A 90 -1.28 28.71 -14.39
N ASP A 91 -1.09 29.99 -14.68
CA ASP A 91 -0.47 30.96 -13.79
C ASP A 91 -1.31 31.18 -12.52
N GLN A 92 -2.63 31.27 -12.68
CA GLN A 92 -3.56 31.41 -11.55
C GLN A 92 -3.47 30.21 -10.61
N LEU A 93 -3.48 28.98 -11.14
CA LEU A 93 -3.34 27.76 -10.36
C LEU A 93 -1.95 27.65 -9.70
N ASN A 94 -0.89 28.07 -10.38
CA ASN A 94 0.47 28.08 -9.82
C ASN A 94 0.62 29.06 -8.64
N THR A 95 -0.19 30.13 -8.56
CA THR A 95 -0.22 31.02 -7.39
C THR A 95 -0.96 30.43 -6.17
N VAL A 96 -1.71 29.34 -6.36
CA VAL A 96 -2.35 28.60 -5.26
C VAL A 96 -1.37 27.58 -4.71
N GLN A 97 -0.75 26.81 -5.60
CA GLN A 97 0.26 25.80 -5.28
C GLN A 97 1.19 25.67 -6.49
N ALA A 98 2.50 25.75 -6.25
CA ALA A 98 3.48 25.58 -7.32
C ALA A 98 3.28 24.25 -8.04
N GLY A 99 3.24 24.27 -9.37
CA GLY A 99 3.06 23.08 -10.21
C GLY A 99 1.61 22.66 -10.45
N LEU A 100 0.62 23.24 -9.77
CA LEU A 100 -0.79 22.89 -9.96
C LEU A 100 -1.29 23.23 -11.37
N GLY A 101 -0.86 24.35 -11.94
CA GLY A 101 -1.26 24.76 -13.28
C GLY A 101 -0.76 23.79 -14.35
N ALA A 102 0.50 23.35 -14.23
CA ALA A 102 1.11 22.39 -15.14
C ALA A 102 0.45 21.00 -15.04
N ALA A 103 0.19 20.52 -13.83
CA ALA A 103 -0.49 19.24 -13.61
C ALA A 103 -1.94 19.25 -14.12
N TYR A 104 -2.67 20.35 -13.90
CA TYR A 104 -4.02 20.52 -14.42
C TYR A 104 -4.03 20.54 -15.96
N GLN A 105 -3.11 21.28 -16.57
CA GLN A 105 -2.99 21.34 -18.02
C GLN A 105 -2.68 19.94 -18.62
N ALA A 106 -1.70 19.23 -18.06
CA ALA A 106 -1.35 17.87 -18.50
C ALA A 106 -2.54 16.89 -18.40
N TYR A 107 -3.31 16.96 -17.30
CA TYR A 107 -4.52 16.17 -17.12
C TYR A 107 -5.58 16.49 -18.18
N THR A 108 -5.86 17.78 -18.43
CA THR A 108 -6.87 18.16 -19.44
C THR A 108 -6.47 17.81 -20.87
N GLN A 109 -5.18 17.76 -21.19
CA GLN A 109 -4.67 17.44 -22.52
C GLN A 109 -4.62 15.93 -22.79
N ASN A 110 -4.33 15.12 -21.77
CA ASN A 110 -4.21 13.67 -21.93
C ASN A 110 -4.59 12.96 -20.62
N GLN A 111 -5.86 12.58 -20.47
CA GLN A 111 -6.36 11.91 -19.27
C GLN A 111 -5.91 10.45 -19.24
N ASN A 112 -4.91 10.13 -18.42
CA ASN A 112 -4.41 8.78 -18.19
C ASN A 112 -3.94 8.60 -16.74
N ALA A 113 -3.46 7.41 -16.39
CA ALA A 113 -3.03 7.10 -15.02
C ALA A 113 -1.93 8.04 -14.50
N GLN A 114 -0.95 8.39 -15.34
CA GLN A 114 0.17 9.26 -14.96
C GLN A 114 -0.28 10.70 -14.73
N THR A 115 -1.07 11.27 -15.65
CA THR A 115 -1.54 12.66 -15.52
C THR A 115 -2.58 12.82 -14.42
N THR A 116 -3.41 11.80 -14.20
CA THR A 116 -4.36 11.74 -13.06
C THR A 116 -3.61 11.66 -11.73
N ALA A 117 -2.60 10.79 -11.62
CA ALA A 117 -1.78 10.67 -10.41
C ALA A 117 -1.02 11.96 -10.09
N ALA A 118 -0.44 12.62 -11.09
CA ALA A 118 0.26 13.90 -10.91
C ALA A 118 -0.68 15.00 -10.39
N LEU A 119 -1.88 15.12 -10.94
CA LEU A 119 -2.89 16.08 -10.45
C LEU A 119 -3.40 15.71 -9.05
N CYS A 120 -3.62 14.42 -8.78
CA CYS A 120 -4.04 13.92 -7.47
C CYS A 120 -3.00 14.11 -6.37
N ALA A 121 -1.72 13.93 -6.66
CA ALA A 121 -0.63 14.18 -5.71
C ALA A 121 -0.64 15.62 -5.21
N ILE A 122 -0.83 16.60 -6.11
CA ILE A 122 -0.89 18.02 -5.74
C ILE A 122 -2.20 18.34 -5.02
N THR A 123 -3.35 17.91 -5.56
CA THR A 123 -4.66 18.25 -5.00
C THR A 123 -4.91 17.62 -3.62
N SER A 124 -4.34 16.44 -3.34
CA SER A 124 -4.42 15.79 -2.03
C SER A 124 -3.70 16.58 -0.92
N GLN A 125 -2.67 17.35 -1.26
CA GLN A 125 -1.88 18.17 -0.33
C GLN A 125 -2.44 19.59 -0.15
N LEU A 126 -3.46 19.99 -0.91
CA LEU A 126 -4.04 21.33 -0.79
C LEU A 126 -4.76 21.50 0.55
N THR A 127 -4.39 22.56 1.26
CA THR A 127 -5.10 23.03 2.45
C THR A 127 -6.51 23.51 2.12
N ALA A 128 -7.37 23.60 3.14
CA ALA A 128 -8.74 24.10 2.97
C ALA A 128 -8.79 25.52 2.38
N SER A 129 -7.85 26.40 2.74
CA SER A 129 -7.75 27.76 2.20
C SER A 129 -7.34 27.78 0.73
N GLN A 130 -6.42 26.91 0.32
CA GLN A 130 -6.02 26.74 -1.10
C GLN A 130 -7.16 26.18 -1.95
N ARG A 131 -7.90 25.20 -1.44
CA ARG A 131 -9.09 24.65 -2.11
C ARG A 131 -10.17 25.73 -2.30
N SER A 132 -10.41 26.54 -1.26
CA SER A 132 -11.32 27.70 -1.34
C SER A 132 -10.88 28.71 -2.41
N ARG A 133 -9.57 28.99 -2.53
CA ARG A 133 -9.04 29.86 -3.59
C ARG A 133 -9.26 29.31 -4.99
N ILE A 134 -9.17 28.00 -5.21
CA ILE A 134 -9.42 27.36 -6.51
C ILE A 134 -10.90 27.50 -6.90
N VAL A 135 -11.81 27.24 -5.94
CA VAL A 135 -13.25 27.44 -6.14
C VAL A 135 -13.56 28.92 -6.40
N ALA A 136 -12.91 29.84 -5.69
CA ALA A 136 -13.05 31.29 -5.91
C ALA A 136 -12.53 31.75 -7.28
N LEU A 137 -11.63 31.00 -7.92
CA LEU A 137 -11.19 31.22 -9.31
C LEU A 137 -12.20 30.69 -10.33
N GLY A 138 -13.25 29.98 -9.91
CA GLY A 138 -14.24 29.35 -10.80
C GLY A 138 -13.73 28.06 -11.47
N ILE A 139 -12.64 27.48 -10.95
CA ILE A 139 -12.03 26.27 -11.50
C ILE A 139 -12.57 25.08 -10.71
N ASN A 140 -13.30 24.17 -11.36
CA ASN A 140 -13.77 22.95 -10.73
C ASN A 140 -12.83 21.78 -11.06
N ILE A 141 -11.97 21.40 -10.11
CA ILE A 141 -11.07 20.25 -10.24
C ILE A 141 -11.79 19.01 -9.69
N ASN A 142 -12.67 18.43 -10.50
CA ASN A 142 -13.41 17.21 -10.14
C ASN A 142 -12.64 15.96 -10.61
N VAL A 143 -11.47 15.72 -10.03
CA VAL A 143 -10.70 14.50 -10.26
C VAL A 143 -11.02 13.50 -9.16
N GLN A 144 -11.61 12.36 -9.52
CA GLN A 144 -11.70 11.24 -8.59
C GLN A 144 -10.28 10.70 -8.42
N CYS A 145 -9.72 10.88 -7.23
CA CYS A 145 -8.42 10.32 -6.89
C CYS A 145 -8.62 8.90 -6.36
N PRO A 146 -8.37 7.85 -7.16
CA PRO A 146 -8.30 6.50 -6.62
C PRO A 146 -7.27 6.46 -5.51
N SER A 147 -7.54 5.68 -4.46
CA SER A 147 -6.58 5.53 -3.37
C SER A 147 -5.25 4.99 -3.91
N ILE A 148 -4.14 5.25 -3.21
CA ILE A 148 -2.84 4.69 -3.63
C ILE A 148 -2.92 3.15 -3.72
N THR A 149 -3.76 2.53 -2.90
CA THR A 149 -4.09 1.09 -2.95
C THR A 149 -4.73 0.71 -4.28
N ASP A 150 -5.74 1.46 -4.75
CA ASP A 150 -6.43 1.15 -6.02
C ASP A 150 -5.53 1.43 -7.24
N GLN A 151 -4.74 2.50 -7.19
CA GLN A 151 -3.76 2.83 -8.22
C GLN A 151 -2.69 1.74 -8.35
N LEU A 152 -2.16 1.26 -7.22
CA LEU A 152 -1.20 0.15 -7.20
C LEU A 152 -1.81 -1.17 -7.67
N ASN A 153 -3.04 -1.47 -7.27
CA ASN A 153 -3.77 -2.67 -7.72
C ASN A 153 -4.04 -2.66 -9.24
N THR A 154 -4.16 -1.48 -9.85
CA THR A 154 -4.28 -1.33 -11.31
C THR A 154 -2.97 -1.64 -12.04
N ILE A 155 -1.82 -1.37 -11.42
CA ILE A 155 -0.49 -1.73 -11.98
C ILE A 155 -0.29 -3.24 -11.93
N ARG A 156 -0.59 -3.85 -10.77
CA ARG A 156 -0.61 -5.30 -10.58
C ARG A 156 -1.58 -5.67 -9.47
N ALA A 157 -2.44 -6.65 -9.75
CA ALA A 157 -3.39 -7.15 -8.78
C ALA A 157 -2.68 -7.54 -7.46
N GLY A 158 -3.21 -7.06 -6.33
CA GLY A 158 -2.68 -7.33 -5.00
C GLY A 158 -1.53 -6.42 -4.54
N LEU A 159 -0.92 -5.63 -5.43
CA LEU A 159 0.19 -4.73 -5.06
C LEU A 159 -0.23 -3.67 -4.05
N GLY A 160 -1.41 -3.07 -4.22
CA GLY A 160 -1.92 -2.06 -3.30
C GLY A 160 -2.19 -2.59 -1.91
N ALA A 161 -2.79 -3.79 -1.83
CA ALA A 161 -3.06 -4.45 -0.56
C ALA A 161 -1.76 -4.82 0.18
N ALA A 162 -0.78 -5.38 -0.54
CA ALA A 162 0.52 -5.72 0.04
C ALA A 162 1.31 -4.48 0.49
N TYR A 163 1.31 -3.42 -0.30
CA TYR A 163 1.95 -2.15 0.05
C TYR A 163 1.30 -1.50 1.29
N GLN A 164 -0.03 -1.52 1.37
CA GLN A 164 -0.76 -0.99 2.50
C GLN A 164 -0.53 -1.81 3.79
N ALA A 165 -0.42 -3.14 3.68
CA ALA A 165 -0.08 -4.00 4.81
C ALA A 165 1.34 -3.73 5.33
N TYR A 166 2.32 -3.59 4.42
CA TYR A 166 3.71 -3.27 4.75
C TYR A 166 3.84 -1.88 5.42
N THR A 167 3.20 -0.85 4.87
CA THR A 167 3.28 0.52 5.43
C THR A 167 2.60 0.64 6.79
N ARG A 168 1.54 -0.13 7.05
CA ARG A 168 0.89 -0.19 8.37
C ARG A 168 1.70 -0.98 9.39
N ASN A 169 2.34 -2.07 8.97
CA ASN A 169 3.13 -2.94 9.84
C ASN A 169 4.23 -3.64 9.02
N PRO A 170 5.49 -3.16 9.06
CA PRO A 170 6.62 -3.73 8.32
C PRO A 170 7.15 -5.01 8.99
N SER A 171 6.27 -5.99 9.19
CA SER A 171 6.60 -7.33 9.68
C SER A 171 7.20 -8.20 8.57
N GLN A 172 7.92 -9.25 8.93
CA GLN A 172 8.51 -10.21 7.98
C GLN A 172 7.49 -10.73 6.94
N ARG A 173 6.29 -11.10 7.38
CA ARG A 173 5.21 -11.58 6.51
C ARG A 173 4.74 -10.52 5.51
N ASN A 174 4.57 -9.27 5.96
CA ASN A 174 4.10 -8.19 5.10
C ASN A 174 5.19 -7.74 4.11
N THR A 175 6.46 -7.77 4.53
CA THR A 175 7.62 -7.53 3.66
C THR A 175 7.75 -8.62 2.60
N ALA A 176 7.60 -9.91 2.96
CA ALA A 176 7.65 -11.03 2.02
C ALA A 176 6.50 -10.98 1.00
N ALA A 177 5.27 -10.69 1.44
CA ALA A 177 4.11 -10.55 0.56
C ALA A 177 4.29 -9.40 -0.45
N LEU A 178 4.87 -8.26 -0.02
CA LEU A 178 5.20 -7.16 -0.90
C LEU A 178 6.32 -7.55 -1.88
N CYS A 179 7.42 -8.14 -1.39
CA CYS A 179 8.55 -8.55 -2.23
C CYS A 179 8.19 -9.61 -3.29
N ALA A 180 7.29 -10.55 -2.99
CA ALA A 180 6.82 -11.55 -3.95
C ALA A 180 6.12 -10.91 -5.17
N ILE A 181 5.42 -9.79 -4.98
CA ILE A 181 4.75 -9.05 -6.06
C ILE A 181 5.75 -8.16 -6.79
N THR A 182 6.60 -7.43 -6.05
CA THR A 182 7.51 -6.43 -6.64
C THR A 182 8.62 -7.07 -7.49
N THR A 183 9.09 -8.26 -7.13
CA THR A 183 10.07 -9.03 -7.93
C THR A 183 9.53 -9.52 -9.27
N GLN A 184 8.21 -9.54 -9.46
CA GLN A 184 7.55 -9.97 -10.70
C GLN A 184 7.05 -8.79 -11.56
N LEU A 185 7.32 -7.54 -11.15
CA LEU A 185 6.95 -6.37 -11.93
C LEU A 185 7.84 -6.23 -13.16
N THR A 186 7.25 -5.95 -14.32
CA THR A 186 7.99 -5.56 -15.52
C THR A 186 8.61 -4.17 -15.34
N THR A 187 9.61 -3.82 -16.16
CA THR A 187 10.23 -2.49 -16.14
C THR A 187 9.20 -1.36 -16.32
N ALA A 188 8.19 -1.56 -17.17
CA ALA A 188 7.11 -0.60 -17.38
C ALA A 188 6.21 -0.44 -16.14
N GLN A 189 5.94 -1.54 -15.44
CA GLN A 189 5.18 -1.51 -14.18
C GLN A 189 5.99 -0.84 -13.06
N GLN A 190 7.29 -1.11 -12.96
CA GLN A 190 8.18 -0.44 -11.99
C GLN A 190 8.23 1.07 -12.22
N ALA A 191 8.33 1.51 -13.48
CA ALA A 191 8.26 2.94 -13.83
C ALA A 191 6.92 3.56 -13.41
N SER A 192 5.81 2.82 -13.57
CA SER A 192 4.48 3.26 -13.15
C SER A 192 4.36 3.40 -11.63
N VAL A 193 4.95 2.48 -10.85
CA VAL A 193 4.94 2.56 -9.37
C VAL A 193 5.75 3.78 -8.88
N THR A 194 6.95 3.99 -9.46
CA THR A 194 7.78 5.16 -9.15
C THR A 194 7.06 6.46 -9.51
N ALA A 195 6.33 6.50 -10.63
CA ALA A 195 5.53 7.66 -11.04
C ALA A 195 4.37 7.98 -10.08
N LEU A 196 3.91 7.01 -9.28
CA LEU A 196 2.95 7.24 -8.19
C LEU A 196 3.61 7.78 -6.90
N GLY A 197 4.93 8.04 -6.92
CA GLY A 197 5.67 8.49 -5.74
C GLY A 197 5.92 7.37 -4.71
N VAL A 198 5.61 6.12 -5.05
CA VAL A 198 5.83 4.96 -4.19
C VAL A 198 7.24 4.44 -4.44
N ASN A 199 8.13 4.67 -3.46
CA ASN A 199 9.49 4.16 -3.54
C ASN A 199 9.58 2.75 -2.93
N LEU A 200 9.63 1.73 -3.79
CA LEU A 200 9.84 0.33 -3.39
C LEU A 200 11.32 -0.05 -3.26
N SER A 201 12.27 0.81 -3.66
CA SER A 201 13.71 0.49 -3.60
C SER A 201 14.27 0.46 -2.18
N ASN A 202 13.57 1.06 -1.21
CA ASN A 202 13.89 0.97 0.22
C ASN A 202 13.38 -0.32 0.85
N VAL A 203 12.50 -1.07 0.18
CA VAL A 203 12.13 -2.42 0.62
C VAL A 203 13.29 -3.31 0.24
N GLN A 204 14.13 -3.66 1.21
CA GLN A 204 15.20 -4.63 1.00
C GLN A 204 14.55 -5.99 0.73
N CYS A 205 14.28 -6.25 -0.54
CA CYS A 205 14.04 -7.59 -1.05
C CYS A 205 15.40 -8.27 -1.21
N THR A 206 16.09 -8.48 -0.07
CA THR A 206 17.06 -9.57 0.04
C THR A 206 16.35 -10.81 -0.50
N GLN A 207 17.02 -11.67 -1.28
CA GLN A 207 16.45 -12.95 -1.73
C GLN A 207 15.62 -13.51 -0.57
N ASN A 208 14.30 -13.63 -0.74
CA ASN A 208 13.43 -14.10 0.32
C ASN A 208 14.10 -15.38 0.87
N VAL A 209 14.15 -15.57 2.18
CA VAL A 209 14.64 -16.81 2.80
C VAL A 209 14.10 -18.04 2.04
N ASP A 210 12.87 -18.01 1.55
CA ASP A 210 12.29 -19.06 0.69
C ASP A 210 13.03 -19.29 -0.63
N GLN A 211 13.49 -18.23 -1.31
CA GLN A 211 14.32 -18.34 -2.51
C GLN A 211 15.71 -18.87 -2.16
N GLN A 212 16.28 -18.45 -1.03
CA GLN A 212 17.58 -18.95 -0.56
C GLN A 212 17.49 -20.43 -0.17
N LEU A 213 16.42 -20.83 0.52
CA LEU A 213 16.12 -22.21 0.89
C LEU A 213 15.89 -23.08 -0.35
N ASN A 214 15.06 -22.62 -1.30
CA ASN A 214 14.81 -23.36 -2.53
C ASN A 214 16.03 -23.44 -3.46
N ALA A 215 16.98 -22.49 -3.36
CA ALA A 215 18.27 -22.56 -4.03
C ALA A 215 19.21 -23.59 -3.39
N ILE A 216 19.09 -23.82 -2.08
CA ILE A 216 19.83 -24.88 -1.37
C ILE A 216 19.27 -26.26 -1.76
N ALA A 217 17.96 -26.44 -1.66
CA ALA A 217 17.27 -27.65 -2.11
C ALA A 217 15.81 -27.37 -2.47
N SER A 218 15.34 -27.98 -3.56
CA SER A 218 13.95 -27.85 -4.00
C SER A 218 12.97 -28.32 -2.92
N GLY A 219 11.96 -27.48 -2.62
CA GLY A 219 10.94 -27.78 -1.61
C GLY A 219 11.35 -27.50 -0.17
N LEU A 220 12.60 -27.05 0.08
CA LEU A 220 13.09 -26.75 1.43
C LEU A 220 12.33 -25.58 2.07
N ALA A 221 11.94 -24.57 1.30
CA ALA A 221 11.15 -23.45 1.81
C ALA A 221 9.80 -23.92 2.35
N THR A 222 9.05 -24.69 1.56
CA THR A 222 7.75 -25.24 1.97
C THR A 222 7.86 -26.13 3.20
N ALA A 223 8.90 -26.95 3.28
CA ALA A 223 9.13 -27.80 4.45
C ALA A 223 9.49 -26.98 5.70
N TYR A 224 10.27 -25.91 5.54
CA TYR A 224 10.60 -24.99 6.62
C TYR A 224 9.37 -24.20 7.10
N ASP A 225 8.55 -23.68 6.19
CA ASP A 225 7.33 -22.92 6.54
C ASP A 225 6.33 -23.77 7.31
N ALA A 226 6.12 -25.02 6.89
CA ALA A 226 5.26 -25.97 7.60
C ALA A 226 5.79 -26.27 9.00
N LEU A 227 7.11 -26.45 9.14
CA LEU A 227 7.76 -26.68 10.43
C LEU A 227 7.68 -25.45 11.34
N ALA A 228 7.90 -24.25 10.80
CA ALA A 228 7.87 -23.01 11.56
C ALA A 228 6.44 -22.66 12.01
N ALA A 229 5.42 -23.01 11.21
CA ALA A 229 4.03 -22.84 11.58
C ALA A 229 3.61 -23.77 12.74
N ASP A 230 3.95 -25.06 12.65
CA ASP A 230 3.57 -26.07 13.64
C ASP A 230 4.76 -27.00 13.98
N PRO A 231 5.67 -26.57 14.88
CA PRO A 231 6.93 -27.26 15.13
C PRO A 231 6.78 -28.58 15.89
N THR A 232 5.64 -28.82 16.53
CA THR A 232 5.34 -30.05 17.29
C THR A 232 4.76 -31.16 16.43
N VAL A 233 4.35 -30.86 15.18
CA VAL A 233 3.75 -31.85 14.28
C VAL A 233 4.85 -32.70 13.64
N PHE A 234 4.85 -34.00 13.94
CA PHE A 234 5.87 -34.93 13.45
C PHE A 234 6.01 -34.95 11.93
N ALA A 235 4.89 -34.83 11.19
CA ALA A 235 4.92 -34.79 9.73
C ALA A 235 5.72 -33.59 9.18
N ASN A 236 5.63 -32.43 9.84
CA ASN A 236 6.35 -31.22 9.44
C ASN A 236 7.85 -31.34 9.77
N GLN A 237 8.17 -31.86 10.96
CA GLN A 237 9.54 -32.23 11.33
C GLN A 237 10.16 -33.21 10.33
N LEU A 238 9.41 -34.25 9.96
CA LEU A 238 9.86 -35.27 9.03
C LEU A 238 10.12 -34.70 7.63
N ALA A 239 9.21 -33.89 7.10
CA ALA A 239 9.38 -33.26 5.78
C ALA A 239 10.66 -32.43 5.71
N TYR A 240 10.92 -31.60 6.72
CA TYR A 240 12.15 -30.82 6.81
C TYR A 240 13.39 -31.70 6.95
N CYS A 241 13.35 -32.70 7.84
CA CYS A 241 14.49 -33.57 8.10
C CYS A 241 14.85 -34.50 6.94
N GLN A 242 13.88 -34.93 6.14
CA GLN A 242 14.14 -35.74 4.94
C GLN A 242 14.93 -34.97 3.88
N ILE A 243 14.72 -33.67 3.77
CA ILE A 243 15.46 -32.80 2.84
C ILE A 243 16.85 -32.51 3.42
N THR A 244 16.91 -32.05 4.68
CA THR A 244 18.17 -31.58 5.28
C THR A 244 19.21 -32.67 5.48
N THR A 245 18.79 -33.91 5.78
CA THR A 245 19.71 -35.05 5.94
C THR A 245 20.36 -35.52 4.63
N ARG A 246 19.90 -35.02 3.48
CA ARG A 246 20.44 -35.35 2.15
C ARG A 246 21.32 -34.23 1.59
N LEU A 247 21.45 -33.11 2.29
CA LEU A 247 22.28 -32.00 1.85
C LEU A 247 23.76 -32.38 1.91
N ASN A 248 24.53 -31.90 0.93
CA ASN A 248 25.98 -32.01 1.00
C ASN A 248 26.57 -30.98 1.98
N ALA A 249 27.88 -31.02 2.22
CA ALA A 249 28.55 -30.13 3.16
C ALA A 249 28.40 -28.64 2.82
N GLN A 250 28.43 -28.29 1.53
CA GLN A 250 28.30 -26.91 1.06
C GLN A 250 26.87 -26.38 1.27
N GLN A 251 25.87 -27.17 0.89
CA GLN A 251 24.45 -26.86 1.12
C GLN A 251 24.12 -26.76 2.61
N THR A 252 24.71 -27.63 3.43
CA THR A 252 24.55 -27.60 4.89
C THR A 252 25.14 -26.33 5.48
N ALA A 253 26.34 -25.92 5.04
CA ALA A 253 26.94 -24.65 5.48
C ALA A 253 26.10 -23.44 5.06
N GLN A 254 25.56 -23.44 3.84
CA GLN A 254 24.65 -22.40 3.36
C GLN A 254 23.37 -22.34 4.21
N LEU A 255 22.78 -23.49 4.52
CA LEU A 255 21.57 -23.57 5.36
C LEU A 255 21.84 -23.05 6.78
N ASN A 256 22.96 -23.45 7.39
CA ASN A 256 23.33 -23.00 8.73
C ASN A 256 23.60 -21.49 8.77
N ALA A 257 24.14 -20.91 7.70
CA ALA A 257 24.36 -19.47 7.58
C ALA A 257 23.06 -18.65 7.56
N LEU A 258 21.93 -19.26 7.19
CA LEU A 258 20.61 -18.61 7.24
C LEU A 258 20.06 -18.44 8.67
N ASN A 259 20.65 -19.09 9.67
CA ASN A 259 20.32 -18.95 11.10
C ASN A 259 18.81 -19.00 11.40
N LEU A 260 18.15 -20.04 10.91
CA LEU A 260 16.70 -20.20 11.02
C LEU A 260 16.27 -20.51 12.45
N SER A 261 15.38 -19.71 13.04
CA SER A 261 14.93 -19.88 14.43
C SER A 261 13.96 -21.04 14.63
N GLY A 262 13.22 -21.45 13.59
CA GLY A 262 12.18 -22.49 13.66
C GLY A 262 12.69 -23.93 13.80
N VAL A 263 14.01 -24.16 13.78
CA VAL A 263 14.63 -25.50 13.82
C VAL A 263 15.41 -25.75 15.11
N ALA A 264 15.35 -24.81 16.07
CA ALA A 264 16.06 -24.93 17.33
C ALA A 264 15.61 -26.19 18.10
N GLY A 265 16.57 -27.06 18.44
CA GLY A 265 16.31 -28.32 19.16
C GLY A 265 15.83 -29.49 18.29
N LEU A 266 15.61 -29.29 16.98
CA LEU A 266 15.21 -30.38 16.08
C LEU A 266 16.39 -31.32 15.79
N GLN A 267 16.28 -32.57 16.24
CA GLN A 267 17.29 -33.60 15.99
C GLN A 267 16.87 -34.47 14.79
N CYS A 268 17.23 -34.05 13.57
CA CYS A 268 16.77 -34.73 12.36
C CYS A 268 17.18 -36.19 12.23
N ALA A 269 18.31 -36.60 12.83
CA ALA A 269 18.66 -38.01 12.90
C ALA A 269 17.60 -38.83 13.66
N ASN A 270 17.12 -38.33 14.79
CA ASN A 270 16.10 -39.01 15.61
C ASN A 270 14.76 -39.09 14.88
N VAL A 271 14.32 -37.99 14.25
CA VAL A 271 13.08 -37.96 13.46
C VAL A 271 13.11 -39.01 12.34
N ILE A 272 14.24 -39.14 11.64
CA ILE A 272 14.40 -40.15 10.59
C ILE A 272 14.42 -41.56 11.15
N ILE A 273 15.09 -41.79 12.28
CA ILE A 273 15.08 -43.11 12.95
C ILE A 273 13.67 -43.46 13.40
N GLN A 274 12.96 -42.55 14.09
CA GLN A 274 11.57 -42.72 14.52
C GLN A 274 10.67 -43.11 13.34
N ASN A 275 10.76 -42.40 12.21
CA ASN A 275 10.00 -42.71 11.01
C ASN A 275 10.37 -44.09 10.42
N ARG A 276 11.66 -44.47 10.42
CA ARG A 276 12.10 -45.79 9.94
C ARG A 276 11.61 -46.92 10.84
N LEU A 277 11.58 -46.71 12.16
CA LEU A 277 11.04 -47.67 13.11
C LEU A 277 9.53 -47.87 12.89
N ASN A 278 8.78 -46.77 12.75
CA ASN A 278 7.34 -46.82 12.49
C ASN A 278 6.97 -47.50 11.16
N ASN A 279 7.78 -47.32 10.10
CA ASN A 279 7.47 -47.88 8.78
C ASN A 279 8.06 -49.27 8.53
N ASN A 280 9.25 -49.58 9.05
CA ASN A 280 9.98 -50.80 8.68
C ASN A 280 9.99 -51.88 9.78
N ILE A 281 9.63 -51.51 11.01
CA ILE A 281 9.57 -52.44 12.14
C ILE A 281 8.12 -52.69 12.50
N LEU A 282 7.43 -51.71 13.09
CA LEU A 282 6.03 -51.83 13.50
C LEU A 282 5.45 -50.42 13.68
N ALA A 283 4.23 -50.20 13.22
CA ALA A 283 3.55 -48.92 13.37
C ALA A 283 3.46 -48.52 14.86
N GLY A 284 3.83 -47.27 15.17
CA GLY A 284 3.85 -46.74 16.54
C GLY A 284 5.06 -47.17 17.40
N PHE A 285 5.91 -48.09 16.92
CA PHE A 285 7.08 -48.55 17.69
C PHE A 285 8.12 -47.45 17.87
N GLY A 286 8.39 -46.68 16.82
CA GLY A 286 9.29 -45.53 16.90
C GLY A 286 8.80 -44.49 17.90
N ASP A 287 7.49 -44.21 17.91
CA ASP A 287 6.89 -43.24 18.82
C ASP A 287 7.05 -43.69 20.28
N ALA A 288 6.72 -44.95 20.57
CA ALA A 288 6.87 -45.52 21.92
C ALA A 288 8.35 -45.58 22.36
N TYR A 289 9.26 -45.91 21.45
CA TYR A 289 10.69 -45.97 21.74
C TYR A 289 11.26 -44.59 22.10
N PHE A 290 10.95 -43.56 21.31
CA PHE A 290 11.42 -42.20 21.59
C PHE A 290 10.71 -41.56 22.80
N ALA A 291 9.45 -41.91 23.07
CA ALA A 291 8.77 -41.51 24.31
C ALA A 291 9.47 -42.10 25.54
N TRP A 292 9.83 -43.39 25.51
CA TRP A 292 10.58 -44.04 26.60
C TRP A 292 12.00 -43.48 26.76
N LEU A 293 12.69 -43.14 25.66
CA LEU A 293 14.00 -42.50 25.73
C LEU A 293 13.93 -41.10 26.35
N ALA A 294 12.88 -40.35 26.06
CA ALA A 294 12.66 -39.02 26.62
C ALA A 294 12.24 -39.08 28.11
N ASP A 295 11.40 -40.05 28.46
CA ASP A 295 10.91 -40.29 29.82
C ASP A 295 10.74 -41.80 30.08
N ARG A 296 11.58 -42.36 30.95
CA ARG A 296 11.57 -43.78 31.33
C ARG A 296 10.51 -44.15 32.37
N SER A 297 9.35 -43.51 32.33
CA SER A 297 8.23 -43.82 33.22
C SER A 297 7.66 -45.21 32.94
N THR A 298 7.02 -45.80 33.96
CA THR A 298 6.38 -47.13 33.86
C THR A 298 5.33 -47.18 32.74
N ALA A 299 4.62 -46.07 32.47
CA ALA A 299 3.65 -45.99 31.40
C ALA A 299 4.30 -46.10 30.01
N ASN A 300 5.38 -45.35 29.75
CA ASN A 300 6.10 -45.40 28.48
C ASN A 300 6.79 -46.75 28.28
N GLN A 301 7.36 -47.32 29.35
CA GLN A 301 7.93 -48.67 29.33
C GLN A 301 6.86 -49.71 28.99
N SER A 302 5.69 -49.68 29.65
CA SER A 302 4.59 -50.61 29.37
C SER A 302 4.10 -50.51 27.93
N ALA A 303 3.98 -49.29 27.38
CA ALA A 303 3.58 -49.08 25.98
C ALA A 303 4.61 -49.66 25.00
N LEU A 304 5.91 -49.42 25.25
CA LEU A 304 7.00 -49.98 24.44
C LEU A 304 7.04 -51.51 24.54
N CYS A 305 6.82 -52.08 25.72
CA CYS A 305 6.80 -53.52 25.94
C CYS A 305 5.64 -54.22 25.22
N ALA A 306 4.44 -53.61 25.24
CA ALA A 306 3.28 -54.12 24.51
C ALA A 306 3.53 -54.21 22.99
N LEU A 307 4.26 -53.25 22.41
CA LEU A 307 4.66 -53.29 20.99
C LEU A 307 5.81 -54.27 20.76
N THR A 308 6.76 -54.36 21.68
CA THR A 308 7.90 -55.29 21.61
C THR A 308 7.43 -56.76 21.60
N ALA A 309 6.38 -57.08 22.33
CA ALA A 309 5.77 -58.41 22.35
C ALA A 309 5.19 -58.83 20.98
N GLN A 310 4.81 -57.86 20.14
CA GLN A 310 4.27 -58.11 18.80
C GLN A 310 5.36 -58.32 17.73
N LEU A 311 6.63 -58.06 18.07
CA LEU A 311 7.72 -58.17 17.11
C LEU A 311 8.13 -59.63 16.88
N SER A 312 8.22 -60.02 15.60
CA SER A 312 8.88 -61.26 15.20
C SER A 312 10.39 -61.24 15.50
N ASN A 313 11.00 -62.42 15.58
CA ASN A 313 12.45 -62.56 15.72
C ASN A 313 13.23 -61.90 14.56
N ALA A 314 12.62 -61.77 13.37
CA ALA A 314 13.22 -61.04 12.26
C ALA A 314 13.23 -59.52 12.51
N GLN A 315 12.13 -58.95 13.01
CA GLN A 315 12.06 -57.54 13.39
C GLN A 315 13.00 -57.22 14.55
N LYS A 316 13.08 -58.08 15.58
CA LYS A 316 14.01 -57.93 16.70
C LYS A 316 15.48 -57.91 16.23
N ARG A 317 15.86 -58.81 15.31
CA ARG A 317 17.20 -58.79 14.70
C ARG A 317 17.47 -57.54 13.87
N ARG A 318 16.47 -57.02 13.14
CA ARG A 318 16.61 -55.75 12.40
C ARG A 318 16.83 -54.56 13.32
N LEU A 319 16.18 -54.52 14.48
CA LEU A 319 16.40 -53.48 15.49
C LEU A 319 17.86 -53.45 15.97
N VAL A 320 18.40 -54.60 16.34
CA VAL A 320 19.80 -54.71 16.77
C VAL A 320 20.77 -54.37 15.63
N ASN A 321 20.59 -55.00 14.46
CA ASN A 321 21.58 -54.90 13.37
C ASN A 321 21.57 -53.55 12.63
N ASN A 322 20.40 -52.92 12.50
CA ASN A 322 20.27 -51.71 11.65
C ASN A 322 20.11 -50.43 12.47
N PHE A 323 19.75 -50.54 13.75
CA PHE A 323 19.48 -49.39 14.62
C PHE A 323 20.23 -49.46 15.95
N SER A 324 20.96 -50.53 16.24
CA SER A 324 21.64 -50.76 17.53
C SER A 324 20.69 -50.72 18.73
N ILE A 325 19.45 -51.16 18.53
CA ILE A 325 18.42 -51.21 19.57
C ILE A 325 18.26 -52.66 20.03
N ASP A 326 18.68 -52.95 21.25
CA ASP A 326 18.46 -54.25 21.88
C ASP A 326 17.20 -54.21 22.75
N VAL A 327 16.18 -54.98 22.34
CA VAL A 327 14.88 -55.03 23.01
C VAL A 327 14.94 -55.64 24.42
N THR A 328 16.01 -56.37 24.75
CA THR A 328 16.20 -56.91 26.11
C THR A 328 16.48 -55.81 27.13
N THR A 329 17.01 -54.67 26.68
CA THR A 329 17.30 -53.51 27.53
C THR A 329 16.06 -52.74 27.98
N PHE A 330 14.88 -53.13 27.50
CA PHE A 330 13.61 -52.50 27.87
C PHE A 330 13.02 -53.07 29.16
N ASP A 331 13.59 -54.17 29.70
CA ASP A 331 13.13 -54.87 30.91
C ASP A 331 11.63 -55.22 30.87
N CYS A 332 11.16 -55.70 29.72
CA CYS A 332 9.79 -56.17 29.53
C CYS A 332 9.62 -57.56 30.18
N ALA A 333 9.24 -57.58 31.46
CA ALA A 333 8.90 -58.79 32.20
C ALA A 333 7.58 -59.42 31.75
#